data_AF-A0A2U8P926-F1
#
_entry.id   AF-A0A2U8P926-F1
#
_cell.length_a   1.000
_cell.length_b   1.000
_cell.length_c   1.000
_cell.angle_alpha   90.00
_cell.angle_beta   90.00
_cell.angle_gamma   90.00
#
_symmetry.space_group_name_H-M   'P 1'
#
loop_
_entity.id
_entity.type
_entity.pdbx_description
1 polymer ?
#
loop_
_entity_poly.entity_id
_entity_poly.type
_entity_poly.pdbx_seq_one_letter_code
_entity_poly.pdbx_strand_id
1 'polypeptide(L)'
;MARNILILGASYGSLLGTKLLMAGHNVTLVCRAKTAELINREGTEVRIKLRDEAVHRAIFSRNLPGKLDAVTPANVDLSRYDMVGLAMQEPQYTNHTVRVLMVKIAAAKLPCLSIMNMPPLPYLKRIPALADMDLEEAYTNAQVWERFEPGLVTLCSPDPQAFRPPEEAANVLHVGLPTNFKASVFADEKHNKVLRELEADIDAVTLDGHDVPVKLKVFDSLFVPLAKWSMLLTGNYRCITPHDPQSIRDAVHGDLKRSQTIYDHVDAIARKLGADPQDQVPFAKYAKAAESLLKPSSAARAVASGAPFIERVDLLVKLISHQLGVPNAEIDRTVETVDLKLNEKIVQGGSGAQ
;
A
#
# COMPACT_ATOMS: atom_id res chain seq x y z
N MET A 1 8.14 24.04 10.08
CA MET A 1 9.05 23.34 11.01
C MET A 1 9.15 21.90 10.54
N ALA A 2 10.32 21.28 10.58
CA ALA A 2 10.46 19.89 10.13
C ALA A 2 9.61 18.94 10.98
N ARG A 3 8.79 18.10 10.34
CA ARG A 3 8.07 17.00 10.99
C ARG A 3 8.97 15.77 11.13
N ASN A 4 8.73 14.96 12.16
CA ASN A 4 9.40 13.69 12.38
C ASN A 4 8.43 12.54 12.09
N ILE A 5 8.69 11.77 11.03
CA ILE A 5 7.79 10.72 10.56
C ILE A 5 8.42 9.34 10.78
N LEU A 6 7.74 8.47 11.51
CA LEU A 6 8.12 7.06 11.63
C LEU A 6 7.48 6.28 10.50
N ILE A 7 8.22 5.54 9.70
CA ILE A 7 7.66 4.72 8.62
C ILE A 7 7.95 3.24 8.89
N LEU A 8 6.89 2.46 9.06
CA LEU A 8 6.98 1.01 9.19
C LEU A 8 7.18 0.40 7.81
N GLY A 9 8.40 -0.08 7.53
CA GLY A 9 8.80 -0.70 6.27
C GLY A 9 9.78 0.14 5.46
N ALA A 10 11.02 -0.33 5.32
CA ALA A 10 12.09 0.36 4.58
C ALA A 10 12.18 0.00 3.07
N SER A 11 11.14 -0.62 2.51
CA SER A 11 11.09 -0.97 1.08
C SER A 11 10.29 0.10 0.35
N TYR A 12 8.99 -0.13 0.20
CA TYR A 12 8.07 0.84 -0.39
C TYR A 12 8.01 2.15 0.39
N GLY A 13 8.13 2.08 1.73
CA GLY A 13 8.20 3.25 2.60
C GLY A 13 9.38 4.19 2.31
N SER A 14 10.46 3.71 1.68
CA SER A 14 11.57 4.58 1.26
C SER A 14 11.15 5.57 0.17
N LEU A 15 10.11 5.29 -0.62
CA LEU A 15 9.59 6.25 -1.60
C LEU A 15 8.97 7.46 -0.90
N LEU A 16 8.01 7.22 0.00
CA LEU A 16 7.42 8.28 0.82
C LEU A 16 8.50 8.97 1.66
N GLY A 17 9.42 8.19 2.25
CA GLY A 17 10.55 8.69 3.02
C GLY A 17 11.42 9.66 2.23
N THR A 18 11.83 9.31 1.01
CA THR A 18 12.60 10.21 0.14
C THR A 18 11.84 11.48 -0.18
N LYS A 19 10.53 11.43 -0.46
CA LYS A 19 9.75 12.65 -0.71
C LYS A 19 9.71 13.58 0.50
N LEU A 20 9.52 13.03 1.69
CA LEU A 20 9.56 13.78 2.95
C LEU A 20 10.95 14.38 3.24
N LEU A 21 12.01 13.62 2.99
CA LEU A 21 13.38 14.08 3.16
C LEU A 21 13.73 15.21 2.19
N MET A 22 13.28 15.14 0.93
CA MET A 22 13.43 16.22 -0.05
C MET A 22 12.72 17.49 0.39
N ALA A 23 11.56 17.35 1.04
CA ALA A 23 10.77 18.43 1.62
C ALA A 23 11.35 18.99 2.94
N GLY A 24 12.47 18.45 3.43
CA GLY A 24 13.13 18.93 4.66
C GLY A 24 12.55 18.34 5.96
N HIS A 25 11.74 17.29 5.88
CA HIS A 25 11.26 16.55 7.05
C HIS A 25 12.19 15.40 7.44
N ASN A 26 12.11 14.94 8.67
CA ASN A 26 12.92 13.83 9.16
C ASN A 26 12.12 12.52 9.08
N VAL A 27 12.82 11.44 8.76
CA VAL A 27 12.22 10.12 8.58
C VAL A 27 13.02 9.09 9.37
N THR A 28 12.31 8.24 10.12
CA THR A 28 12.86 6.99 10.65
C THR A 28 12.24 5.80 9.94
N LEU A 29 13.04 4.96 9.30
CA LEU A 29 12.55 3.71 8.68
C LEU A 29 12.66 2.53 9.66
N VAL A 30 11.53 1.87 9.95
CA VAL A 30 11.52 0.63 10.72
C VAL A 30 11.79 -0.55 9.80
N CYS A 31 12.84 -1.31 10.10
CA CYS A 31 13.22 -2.49 9.33
C CYS A 31 14.02 -3.51 10.16
N ARG A 32 14.56 -4.54 9.50
CA ARG A 32 15.41 -5.55 10.14
C ARG A 32 16.78 -4.96 10.44
N ALA A 33 17.47 -5.47 11.47
CA ALA A 33 18.75 -4.95 11.95
C ALA A 33 19.78 -4.71 10.84
N LYS A 34 20.05 -5.72 9.99
CA LYS A 34 20.99 -5.58 8.86
C LYS A 34 20.61 -4.47 7.87
N THR A 35 19.31 -4.29 7.62
CA THR A 35 18.82 -3.21 6.75
C THR A 35 18.95 -1.85 7.44
N ALA A 36 18.72 -1.78 8.76
CA ALA A 36 18.90 -0.56 9.52
C ALA A 36 20.38 -0.12 9.55
N GLU A 37 21.30 -1.05 9.81
CA GLU A 37 22.75 -0.80 9.75
C GLU A 37 23.19 -0.29 8.38
N LEU A 38 22.71 -0.93 7.30
CA LEU A 38 22.98 -0.51 5.93
C LEU A 38 22.47 0.92 5.67
N ILE A 39 21.20 1.20 5.98
CA ILE A 39 20.59 2.51 5.75
C ILE A 39 21.28 3.59 6.59
N ASN A 40 21.62 3.32 7.85
CA ASN A 40 22.34 4.29 8.68
C ASN A 40 23.75 4.57 8.13
N ARG A 41 24.44 3.54 7.61
CA ARG A 41 25.79 3.66 7.05
C ARG A 41 25.84 4.30 5.66
N GLU A 42 24.83 4.11 4.82
CA GLU A 42 24.89 4.47 3.39
C GLU A 42 23.75 5.37 2.92
N GLY A 43 22.66 5.46 3.69
CA GLY A 43 21.41 6.08 3.27
C GLY A 43 20.57 5.15 2.39
N THR A 44 19.53 5.71 1.77
CA THR A 44 18.72 5.04 0.74
C THR A 44 18.98 5.67 -0.63
N GLU A 45 18.85 4.87 -1.68
CA GLU A 45 18.83 5.32 -3.07
C GLU A 45 17.43 5.06 -3.64
N VAL A 46 16.77 6.11 -4.12
CA VAL A 46 15.49 5.97 -4.83
C VAL A 46 15.66 6.47 -6.26
N ARG A 47 15.46 5.57 -7.22
CA ARG A 47 15.58 5.84 -8.66
C ARG A 47 14.24 6.25 -9.22
N ILE A 48 14.11 7.51 -9.63
CA ILE A 48 12.87 8.09 -10.19
C ILE A 48 13.17 8.78 -11.51
N LYS A 49 12.30 8.57 -12.49
CA LYS A 49 12.36 9.27 -13.77
C LYS A 49 11.60 10.60 -13.65
N LEU A 50 12.27 11.73 -13.87
CA LEU A 50 11.60 13.02 -13.92
C LEU A 50 10.82 13.17 -15.23
N ARG A 51 9.93 14.17 -15.29
CA ARG A 51 9.20 14.49 -16.52
C ARG A 51 10.20 14.83 -17.63
N ASP A 52 9.95 14.28 -18.82
CA ASP A 52 10.71 14.50 -20.05
C ASP A 52 12.17 14.01 -20.07
N GLU A 53 12.60 13.27 -19.04
CA GLU A 53 13.92 12.64 -19.04
C GLU A 53 13.88 11.26 -19.69
N ALA A 54 15.01 10.79 -20.22
CA ALA A 54 15.10 9.44 -20.78
C ALA A 54 15.42 8.39 -19.70
N VAL A 55 16.22 8.77 -18.72
CA VAL A 55 16.83 7.89 -17.70
C VAL A 55 16.29 8.21 -16.30
N HIS A 56 16.36 7.23 -15.40
CA HIS A 56 16.07 7.45 -13.99
C HIS A 56 17.21 8.24 -13.33
N ARG A 57 16.86 9.19 -12.47
CA ARG A 57 17.80 9.84 -11.56
C ARG A 57 17.89 9.06 -10.26
N ALA A 58 19.10 8.88 -9.76
CA ALA A 58 19.35 8.35 -8.43
C ALA A 58 19.25 9.48 -7.40
N ILE A 59 18.30 9.36 -6.46
CA ILE A 59 18.13 10.29 -5.35
C ILE A 59 18.66 9.63 -4.09
N PHE A 60 19.78 10.15 -3.57
CA PHE A 60 20.44 9.65 -2.37
C PHE A 60 19.98 10.42 -1.14
N SER A 61 19.48 9.71 -0.13
CA SER A 61 18.92 10.35 1.08
C SER A 61 19.93 11.21 1.84
N ARG A 62 21.23 10.92 1.73
CA ARG A 62 22.31 11.65 2.40
C ARG A 62 22.52 13.06 1.84
N ASN A 63 22.02 13.33 0.64
CA ASN A 63 22.13 14.62 -0.02
C ASN A 63 20.87 15.47 0.17
N LEU A 64 19.90 14.99 0.93
CA LEU A 64 18.61 15.65 1.13
C LEU A 64 18.62 16.53 2.39
N PRO A 65 17.79 17.59 2.44
CA PRO A 65 17.74 18.50 3.59
C PRO A 65 17.19 17.84 4.86
N GLY A 66 16.30 16.85 4.72
CA GLY A 66 15.78 16.07 5.84
C GLY A 66 16.76 15.04 6.39
N LYS A 67 16.59 14.64 7.65
CA LYS A 67 17.43 13.61 8.28
C LYS A 67 16.79 12.23 8.19
N LEU A 68 17.58 11.24 7.79
CA LEU A 68 17.19 9.84 7.76
C LEU A 68 17.95 9.03 8.83
N ASP A 69 17.22 8.24 9.60
CA ASP A 69 17.74 7.10 10.34
C ASP A 69 16.86 5.85 10.10
N ALA A 70 17.35 4.69 10.55
CA ALA A 70 16.63 3.44 10.51
C ALA A 70 16.83 2.65 11.79
N VAL A 71 15.78 1.99 12.26
CA VAL A 71 15.78 1.25 13.53
C VAL A 71 15.01 -0.05 13.43
N THR A 72 15.27 -0.97 14.36
CA THR A 72 14.43 -2.16 14.55
C THR A 72 13.15 -1.78 15.31
N PRO A 73 12.05 -2.56 15.18
CA PRO A 73 10.80 -2.26 15.89
C PRO A 73 10.95 -2.10 17.42
N ALA A 74 11.87 -2.85 18.03
CA ALA A 74 12.12 -2.80 19.47
C ALA A 74 12.77 -1.50 19.95
N ASN A 75 13.48 -0.79 19.06
CA ASN A 75 14.28 0.40 19.39
C ASN A 75 13.58 1.72 19.06
N VAL A 76 12.30 1.67 18.67
CA VAL A 76 11.51 2.86 18.37
C VAL A 76 11.14 3.59 19.67
N ASP A 77 11.50 4.87 19.74
CA ASP A 77 10.99 5.81 20.75
C ASP A 77 9.90 6.68 20.12
N LEU A 78 8.64 6.39 20.50
CA LEU A 78 7.47 7.02 19.90
C LEU A 78 7.33 8.52 20.22
N SER A 79 7.97 9.01 21.29
CA SER A 79 7.89 10.41 21.69
C SER A 79 8.51 11.38 20.67
N ARG A 80 9.32 10.84 19.75
CA ARG A 80 10.03 11.59 18.71
C ARG A 80 9.16 11.96 17.51
N TYR A 81 7.99 11.36 17.33
CA TYR A 81 7.27 11.38 16.04
C TYR A 81 5.95 12.13 16.08
N ASP A 82 5.67 12.85 15.00
CA ASP A 82 4.41 13.57 14.78
C ASP A 82 3.35 12.67 14.13
N MET A 83 3.77 11.69 13.32
CA MET A 83 2.89 10.79 12.55
C MET A 83 3.62 9.50 12.19
N VAL A 84 2.85 8.44 11.94
CA VAL A 84 3.34 7.14 11.49
C VAL A 84 2.89 6.86 10.05
N GLY A 85 3.79 6.37 9.20
CA GLY A 85 3.49 5.79 7.89
C GLY A 85 3.45 4.25 7.97
N LEU A 86 2.35 3.62 7.57
CA LEU A 86 2.22 2.17 7.48
C LEU A 86 2.54 1.72 6.04
N ALA A 87 3.72 1.15 5.82
CA ALA A 87 4.29 0.88 4.49
C ALA A 87 4.84 -0.54 4.30
N MET A 88 4.40 -1.48 5.13
CA MET A 88 4.59 -2.92 4.96
C MET A 88 3.34 -3.56 4.37
N GLN A 89 3.44 -4.76 3.80
CA GLN A 89 2.25 -5.55 3.44
C GLN A 89 1.53 -6.01 4.71
N GLU A 90 0.19 -6.09 4.67
CA GLU A 90 -0.64 -6.48 5.84
C GLU A 90 -0.12 -7.72 6.61
N PRO A 91 0.26 -8.84 5.97
CA PRO A 91 0.72 -10.03 6.69
C PRO A 91 1.98 -9.79 7.53
N GLN A 92 2.80 -8.78 7.19
CA GLN A 92 4.04 -8.50 7.91
C GLN A 92 3.80 -7.92 9.30
N TYR A 93 2.63 -7.31 9.53
CA TYR A 93 2.27 -6.80 10.86
C TYR A 93 1.95 -7.91 11.86
N THR A 94 1.87 -9.17 11.43
CA THR A 94 1.74 -10.32 12.33
C THR A 94 3.04 -10.66 13.07
N ASN A 95 4.19 -10.15 12.60
CA ASN A 95 5.47 -10.37 13.27
C ASN A 95 5.42 -9.85 14.72
N HIS A 96 5.86 -10.67 15.68
CA HIS A 96 5.76 -10.35 17.10
C HIS A 96 6.32 -8.96 17.47
N THR A 97 7.51 -8.61 16.99
CA THR A 97 8.14 -7.32 17.32
C THR A 97 7.39 -6.13 16.71
N VAL A 98 6.80 -6.32 15.53
CA VAL A 98 5.94 -5.31 14.89
C VAL A 98 4.61 -5.18 15.62
N ARG A 99 3.99 -6.29 16.02
CA ARG A 99 2.75 -6.27 16.83
C ARG A 99 2.92 -5.49 18.11
N VAL A 100 4.01 -5.72 18.84
CA VAL A 100 4.32 -4.97 20.06
C VAL A 100 4.44 -3.47 19.77
N LEU A 101 5.11 -3.10 18.66
CA LEU A 101 5.19 -1.70 18.23
C LEU A 101 3.81 -1.13 17.86
N MET A 102 2.96 -1.87 17.15
CA MET A 102 1.60 -1.45 16.79
C MET A 102 0.75 -1.17 18.02
N VAL A 103 0.83 -2.01 19.06
CA VAL A 103 0.16 -1.78 20.35
C VAL A 103 0.65 -0.47 20.99
N LYS A 104 1.95 -0.21 20.99
CA LYS A 104 2.52 1.03 21.53
C LYS A 104 2.08 2.26 20.73
N ILE A 105 2.06 2.18 19.40
CA ILE A 105 1.60 3.26 18.51
C ILE A 105 0.14 3.61 18.80
N ALA A 106 -0.73 2.59 18.88
CA ALA A 106 -2.14 2.78 19.21
C ALA A 106 -2.32 3.42 20.60
N ALA A 107 -1.59 2.95 21.61
CA ALA A 107 -1.62 3.52 22.96
C ALA A 107 -1.13 4.97 23.02
N ALA A 108 -0.15 5.33 22.18
CA ALA A 108 0.35 6.70 22.05
C ALA A 108 -0.57 7.62 21.24
N LYS A 109 -1.63 7.08 20.60
CA LYS A 109 -2.59 7.82 19.77
C LYS A 109 -1.93 8.64 18.67
N LEU A 110 -0.86 8.10 18.06
CA LEU A 110 -0.22 8.76 16.92
C LEU A 110 -1.07 8.60 15.66
N PRO A 111 -1.27 9.67 14.86
CA PRO A 111 -1.96 9.56 13.59
C PRO A 111 -1.16 8.67 12.62
N CYS A 112 -1.88 7.82 11.88
CA CYS A 112 -1.30 6.82 11.00
C CYS A 112 -1.79 6.97 9.55
N LEU A 113 -0.88 7.23 8.63
CA LEU A 113 -1.11 7.19 7.18
C LEU A 113 -0.74 5.83 6.63
N SER A 114 -1.71 5.04 6.16
CA SER A 114 -1.45 3.80 5.45
C SER A 114 -1.18 4.04 3.98
N ILE A 115 -0.07 3.52 3.46
CA ILE A 115 0.23 3.44 2.03
C ILE A 115 0.25 1.98 1.55
N MET A 116 -0.53 1.12 2.21
CA MET A 116 -0.71 -0.29 1.86
C MET A 116 -1.82 -0.45 0.82
N ASN A 117 -1.89 -1.61 0.13
CA ASN A 117 -3.09 -1.90 -0.67
C ASN A 117 -4.24 -2.35 0.21
N MET A 118 -3.94 -3.14 1.25
CA MET A 118 -4.96 -3.57 2.20
C MET A 118 -5.34 -2.38 3.09
N PRO A 119 -6.61 -1.95 3.09
CA PRO A 119 -7.06 -0.92 4.02
C PRO A 119 -6.97 -1.43 5.46
N PRO A 120 -6.42 -0.68 6.42
CA PRO A 120 -6.51 -1.05 7.84
C PRO A 120 -7.98 -1.15 8.29
N LEU A 121 -8.32 -2.15 9.12
CA LEU A 121 -9.66 -2.25 9.72
C LEU A 121 -10.17 -0.94 10.37
N PRO A 122 -9.36 -0.17 11.12
CA PRO A 122 -9.81 1.08 11.73
C PRO A 122 -10.18 2.14 10.69
N TYR A 123 -9.56 2.11 9.51
CA TYR A 123 -9.96 2.98 8.41
C TYR A 123 -11.34 2.60 7.88
N LEU A 124 -11.58 1.29 7.64
CA LEU A 124 -12.88 0.81 7.16
C LEU A 124 -14.01 1.13 8.13
N LYS A 125 -13.76 1.08 9.45
CA LYS A 125 -14.71 1.46 10.50
C LYS A 125 -15.16 2.94 10.44
N ARG A 126 -14.48 3.79 9.67
CA ARG A 126 -14.91 5.18 9.42
C ARG A 126 -16.03 5.28 8.39
N ILE A 127 -16.27 4.23 7.61
CA ILE A 127 -17.35 4.17 6.63
C ILE A 127 -18.56 3.50 7.30
N PRO A 128 -19.69 4.22 7.51
CA PRO A 128 -20.81 3.70 8.30
C PRO A 128 -21.33 2.34 7.84
N ALA A 129 -21.40 2.12 6.53
CA ALA A 129 -21.88 0.86 5.96
C ALA A 129 -20.94 -0.33 6.22
N LEU A 130 -19.67 -0.09 6.60
CA LEU A 130 -18.68 -1.14 6.87
C LEU A 130 -18.39 -1.33 8.37
N ALA A 131 -18.86 -0.43 9.23
CA ALA A 131 -18.41 -0.34 10.62
C ALA A 131 -18.65 -1.63 11.43
N ASP A 132 -19.76 -2.30 11.15
CA ASP A 132 -20.21 -3.51 11.84
C ASP A 132 -20.19 -4.75 10.92
N MET A 133 -19.55 -4.68 9.76
CA MET A 133 -19.41 -5.83 8.86
C MET A 133 -18.36 -6.81 9.35
N ASP A 134 -18.61 -8.11 9.12
CA ASP A 134 -17.66 -9.18 9.41
C ASP A 134 -16.57 -9.22 8.33
N LEU A 135 -15.48 -8.49 8.54
CA LEU A 135 -14.39 -8.33 7.56
C LEU A 135 -13.07 -8.97 8.00
N GLU A 136 -13.01 -9.50 9.23
CA GLU A 136 -11.77 -9.98 9.84
C GLU A 136 -11.13 -11.15 9.09
N GLU A 137 -11.93 -11.99 8.43
CA GLU A 137 -11.45 -13.13 7.63
C GLU A 137 -10.54 -12.70 6.47
N ALA A 138 -10.67 -11.46 5.99
CA ALA A 138 -9.79 -10.92 4.94
C ALA A 138 -8.40 -10.51 5.44
N TYR A 139 -8.12 -10.60 6.74
CA TYR A 139 -6.86 -10.17 7.35
C TYR A 139 -6.08 -11.37 7.89
N THR A 140 -4.75 -11.35 7.72
CA THR A 140 -3.89 -12.41 8.28
C THR A 140 -4.00 -12.46 9.81
N ASN A 141 -4.13 -11.29 10.45
CA ASN A 141 -4.44 -11.19 11.86
C ASN A 141 -5.15 -9.85 12.17
N ALA A 142 -6.47 -9.90 12.29
CA ALA A 142 -7.30 -8.72 12.60
C ALA A 142 -6.93 -8.04 13.94
N GLN A 143 -6.47 -8.81 14.94
CA GLN A 143 -6.16 -8.30 16.30
C GLN A 143 -5.01 -7.28 16.31
N VAL A 144 -4.19 -7.23 15.25
CA VAL A 144 -3.16 -6.19 15.06
C VAL A 144 -3.77 -4.78 15.13
N TRP A 145 -5.03 -4.64 14.70
CA TRP A 145 -5.69 -3.37 14.50
C TRP A 145 -6.64 -2.96 15.62
N GLU A 146 -6.98 -3.88 16.53
CA GLU A 146 -8.06 -3.75 17.51
C GLU A 146 -7.96 -2.50 18.39
N ARG A 147 -6.73 -2.08 18.74
CA ARG A 147 -6.49 -0.95 19.64
C ARG A 147 -6.47 0.42 18.95
N PHE A 148 -6.47 0.46 17.63
CA PHE A 148 -6.41 1.73 16.90
C PHE A 148 -7.76 2.42 16.90
N GLU A 149 -7.77 3.70 17.26
CA GLU A 149 -8.94 4.55 17.12
C GLU A 149 -9.19 4.82 15.62
N PRO A 150 -10.38 4.52 15.07
CA PRO A 150 -10.68 4.73 13.66
C PRO A 150 -10.28 6.11 13.13
N GLY A 151 -10.59 7.18 13.89
CA GLY A 151 -10.30 8.56 13.49
C GLY A 151 -8.82 8.92 13.36
N LEU A 152 -7.92 8.11 13.92
CA LEU A 152 -6.46 8.29 13.87
C LEU A 152 -5.80 7.53 12.73
N VAL A 153 -6.55 6.75 11.95
CA VAL A 153 -6.01 6.01 10.81
C VAL A 153 -6.62 6.55 9.52
N THR A 154 -5.76 6.92 8.59
CA THR A 154 -6.14 7.26 7.22
C THR A 154 -5.46 6.33 6.22
N LEU A 155 -5.99 6.31 5.01
CA LEU A 155 -5.52 5.47 3.91
C LEU A 155 -5.12 6.34 2.73
N CYS A 156 -4.10 5.87 2.04
CA CYS A 156 -3.70 6.33 0.74
C CYS A 156 -3.97 5.23 -0.28
N SER A 157 -4.35 5.59 -1.51
CA SER A 157 -4.13 4.70 -2.67
C SER A 157 -2.68 4.85 -3.10
N PRO A 158 -1.78 3.89 -2.81
CA PRO A 158 -0.41 3.92 -3.31
C PRO A 158 -0.40 3.47 -4.77
N ASP A 159 -0.43 4.40 -5.71
CA ASP A 159 -0.31 4.05 -7.12
C ASP A 159 1.12 3.95 -7.67
N PRO A 160 2.21 4.45 -7.00
CA PRO A 160 3.55 4.28 -7.56
C PRO A 160 3.90 2.80 -7.71
N GLN A 161 4.33 2.41 -8.92
CA GLN A 161 4.90 1.08 -9.12
C GLN A 161 6.39 1.15 -8.81
N ALA A 162 6.75 0.67 -7.63
CA ALA A 162 8.12 0.61 -7.17
C ALA A 162 8.50 -0.80 -6.75
N PHE A 163 9.76 -1.19 -6.99
CA PHE A 163 10.30 -2.48 -6.58
C PHE A 163 11.76 -2.33 -6.18
N ARG A 164 12.22 -3.24 -5.32
CA ARG A 164 13.67 -3.40 -5.06
C ARG A 164 14.26 -4.26 -6.17
N PRO A 165 15.26 -3.76 -6.92
CA PRO A 165 15.92 -4.59 -7.92
C PRO A 165 16.63 -5.77 -7.22
N PRO A 166 16.52 -7.00 -7.74
CA PRO A 166 17.06 -8.20 -7.09
C PRO A 166 18.60 -8.22 -7.00
N GLU A 167 19.27 -7.52 -7.92
CA GLU A 167 20.72 -7.38 -7.99
C GLU A 167 21.29 -6.27 -7.08
N GLU A 168 20.43 -5.46 -6.48
CA GLU A 168 20.81 -4.29 -5.69
C GLU A 168 20.70 -4.53 -4.18
N ALA A 169 21.37 -3.69 -3.40
CA ALA A 169 21.28 -3.71 -1.95
C ALA A 169 19.87 -3.30 -1.44
N ALA A 170 19.53 -3.72 -0.22
CA ALA A 170 18.19 -3.56 0.35
C ALA A 170 17.73 -2.10 0.59
N ASN A 171 18.64 -1.13 0.45
CA ASN A 171 18.40 0.31 0.53
C ASN A 171 18.14 0.98 -0.84
N VAL A 172 18.12 0.22 -1.93
CA VAL A 172 17.83 0.70 -3.29
C VAL A 172 16.39 0.41 -3.67
N LEU A 173 15.68 1.41 -4.20
CA LEU A 173 14.32 1.30 -4.72
C LEU A 173 14.24 1.89 -6.12
N HIS A 174 13.62 1.17 -7.05
CA HIS A 174 13.37 1.63 -8.41
C HIS A 174 11.89 1.93 -8.64
N VAL A 175 11.57 3.12 -9.13
CA VAL A 175 10.20 3.54 -9.47
C VAL A 175 9.98 3.41 -10.97
N GLY A 176 9.21 2.40 -11.37
CA GLY A 176 8.84 2.15 -12.76
C GLY A 176 7.73 3.08 -13.25
N LEU A 177 6.74 3.37 -12.39
CA LEU A 177 5.63 4.27 -12.71
C LEU A 177 5.44 5.29 -11.57
N PRO A 178 5.75 6.59 -11.79
CA PRO A 178 5.76 7.60 -10.75
C PRO A 178 4.41 8.34 -10.63
N THR A 179 3.39 7.66 -10.11
CA THR A 179 2.06 8.25 -9.82
C THR A 179 1.99 8.81 -8.40
N ASN A 180 0.94 9.54 -8.06
CA ASN A 180 0.81 10.20 -6.76
C ASN A 180 0.24 9.27 -5.69
N PHE A 181 0.65 9.50 -4.44
CA PHE A 181 -0.06 9.05 -3.26
C PHE A 181 -1.34 9.87 -3.10
N LYS A 182 -2.51 9.22 -3.12
CA LYS A 182 -3.80 9.89 -2.89
C LYS A 182 -4.35 9.51 -1.52
N ALA A 183 -4.15 10.37 -0.53
CA ALA A 183 -4.56 10.16 0.85
C ALA A 183 -5.94 10.74 1.13
N SER A 184 -6.73 10.04 1.94
CA SER A 184 -7.90 10.63 2.58
C SER A 184 -7.49 11.41 3.83
N VAL A 185 -8.33 12.34 4.26
CA VAL A 185 -8.21 13.04 5.54
C VAL A 185 -8.39 12.10 6.75
N PHE A 186 -7.79 12.47 7.88
CA PHE A 186 -8.14 11.97 9.21
C PHE A 186 -9.49 12.52 9.68
N ALA A 187 -10.01 12.01 10.81
CA ALA A 187 -11.24 12.54 11.39
C ALA A 187 -11.03 13.90 12.10
N ASP A 188 -9.84 14.13 12.66
CA ASP A 188 -9.50 15.36 13.38
C ASP A 188 -8.68 16.32 12.49
N GLU A 189 -9.13 17.57 12.42
CA GLU A 189 -8.49 18.64 11.65
C GLU A 189 -7.05 18.93 12.09
N LYS A 190 -6.71 18.69 13.37
CA LYS A 190 -5.33 18.80 13.86
C LYS A 190 -4.38 17.86 13.10
N HIS A 191 -4.82 16.66 12.79
CA HIS A 191 -4.03 15.68 12.03
C HIS A 191 -4.05 16.01 10.53
N ASN A 192 -5.16 16.52 10.02
CA ASN A 192 -5.24 17.01 8.63
C ASN A 192 -4.30 18.17 8.37
N LYS A 193 -4.13 19.08 9.34
CA LYS A 193 -3.14 20.15 9.23
C LYS A 193 -1.73 19.60 9.02
N VAL A 194 -1.32 18.58 9.77
CA VAL A 194 -0.02 17.91 9.56
C VAL A 194 0.02 17.28 8.17
N LEU A 195 -1.01 16.55 7.76
CA LEU A 195 -1.05 15.88 6.46
C LEU A 195 -1.01 16.86 5.27
N ARG A 196 -1.70 17.99 5.37
CA ARG A 196 -1.73 19.08 4.39
C ARG A 196 -0.42 19.86 4.34
N GLU A 197 0.25 20.04 5.48
CA GLU A 197 1.63 20.58 5.53
C GLU A 197 2.58 19.67 4.73
N LEU A 198 2.55 18.35 4.98
CA LEU A 198 3.37 17.39 4.23
C LEU A 198 3.04 17.37 2.74
N GLU A 199 1.76 17.48 2.36
CA GLU A 199 1.33 17.63 0.96
C GLU A 199 1.96 18.88 0.32
N ALA A 200 1.82 20.05 0.94
CA ALA A 200 2.33 21.31 0.39
C ALA A 200 3.85 21.30 0.26
N ASP A 201 4.55 20.81 1.29
CA ASP A 201 6.01 20.79 1.32
C ASP A 201 6.56 19.79 0.28
N ILE A 202 5.91 18.62 0.08
CA ILE A 202 6.26 17.68 -1.01
C ILE A 202 5.93 18.26 -2.39
N ASP A 203 4.84 19.03 -2.51
CA ASP A 203 4.45 19.64 -3.78
C ASP A 203 5.47 20.67 -4.27
N ALA A 204 6.05 21.44 -3.33
CA ALA A 204 7.05 22.46 -3.59
C ALA A 204 8.45 21.91 -3.95
N VAL A 205 8.71 20.61 -3.76
CA VAL A 205 10.02 19.99 -4.05
C VAL A 205 10.35 20.08 -5.54
N THR A 206 11.54 20.63 -5.82
CA THR A 206 12.19 20.59 -7.12
C THR A 206 13.58 19.95 -7.02
N LEU A 207 14.07 19.41 -8.14
CA LEU A 207 15.43 18.90 -8.29
C LEU A 207 16.05 19.52 -9.54
N ASP A 208 17.12 20.29 -9.38
CA ASP A 208 17.73 21.09 -10.45
C ASP A 208 16.73 21.98 -11.21
N GLY A 209 15.75 22.54 -10.48
CA GLY A 209 14.68 23.37 -11.06
C GLY A 209 13.55 22.59 -11.72
N HIS A 210 13.61 21.25 -11.76
CA HIS A 210 12.55 20.40 -12.32
C HIS A 210 11.59 19.89 -11.24
N ASP A 211 10.31 19.75 -11.59
CA ASP A 211 9.31 19.10 -10.74
C ASP A 211 9.66 17.62 -10.51
N VAL A 212 9.55 17.17 -9.26
CA VAL A 212 9.82 15.79 -8.88
C VAL A 212 8.50 15.02 -8.74
N PRO A 213 8.25 13.98 -9.57
CA PRO A 213 7.00 13.26 -9.55
C PRO A 213 6.85 12.41 -8.29
N VAL A 214 5.69 11.76 -8.15
CA VAL A 214 5.21 11.15 -6.90
C VAL A 214 4.98 12.23 -5.83
N LYS A 215 3.77 12.80 -5.84
CA LYS A 215 3.30 13.75 -4.82
C LYS A 215 2.43 13.04 -3.78
N LEU A 216 2.30 13.65 -2.60
CA LEU A 216 1.22 13.35 -1.67
C LEU A 216 0.07 14.30 -1.97
N LYS A 217 -1.12 13.77 -2.29
CA LYS A 217 -2.33 14.55 -2.57
C LYS A 217 -3.42 14.17 -1.59
N VAL A 218 -3.97 15.14 -0.88
CA VAL A 218 -4.95 14.94 0.20
C VAL A 218 -6.34 15.30 -0.28
N PHE A 219 -7.28 14.38 -0.05
CA PHE A 219 -8.67 14.47 -0.46
C PHE A 219 -9.57 14.34 0.76
N ASP A 220 -10.67 15.10 0.76
CA ASP A 220 -11.62 15.09 1.87
C ASP A 220 -12.55 13.85 1.85
N SER A 221 -12.58 13.13 0.73
CA SER A 221 -13.34 11.89 0.56
C SER A 221 -12.61 10.67 1.15
N LEU A 222 -13.33 9.83 1.89
CA LEU A 222 -12.88 8.51 2.36
C LEU A 222 -12.79 7.47 1.23
N PHE A 223 -13.32 7.78 0.04
CA PHE A 223 -13.47 6.80 -1.02
C PHE A 223 -12.41 6.91 -2.11
N VAL A 224 -11.70 8.04 -2.19
CA VAL A 224 -10.57 8.21 -3.12
C VAL A 224 -9.53 7.09 -3.00
N PRO A 225 -9.12 6.66 -1.79
CA PRO A 225 -8.20 5.52 -1.67
C PRO A 225 -8.78 4.18 -2.16
N LEU A 226 -10.10 4.03 -2.14
CA LEU A 226 -10.78 2.77 -2.50
C LEU A 226 -10.96 2.60 -4.01
N ALA A 227 -10.77 3.67 -4.81
CA ALA A 227 -10.85 3.61 -6.27
C ALA A 227 -9.92 2.56 -6.89
N LYS A 228 -8.86 2.16 -6.17
CA LYS A 228 -7.93 1.11 -6.60
C LYS A 228 -8.52 -0.30 -6.55
N TRP A 229 -9.55 -0.55 -5.74
CA TRP A 229 -10.14 -1.89 -5.60
C TRP A 229 -10.53 -2.49 -6.94
N SER A 230 -11.16 -1.71 -7.82
CA SER A 230 -11.59 -2.16 -9.15
C SER A 230 -10.40 -2.61 -10.00
N MET A 231 -9.27 -1.90 -9.93
CA MET A 231 -8.03 -2.30 -10.62
C MET A 231 -7.41 -3.57 -10.02
N LEU A 232 -7.41 -3.70 -8.69
CA LEU A 232 -6.84 -4.86 -8.00
C LEU A 232 -7.61 -6.14 -8.34
N LEU A 233 -8.94 -6.10 -8.30
CA LEU A 233 -9.77 -7.28 -8.57
C LEU A 233 -9.82 -7.63 -10.06
N THR A 234 -9.81 -6.62 -10.94
CA THR A 234 -9.87 -6.84 -12.38
C THR A 234 -8.54 -7.35 -12.95
N GLY A 235 -7.41 -6.87 -12.42
CA GLY A 235 -6.07 -7.23 -12.88
C GLY A 235 -5.28 -8.05 -11.86
N ASN A 236 -4.92 -7.44 -10.72
CA ASN A 236 -3.89 -7.98 -9.84
C ASN A 236 -4.19 -9.39 -9.30
N TYR A 237 -5.39 -9.63 -8.79
CA TYR A 237 -5.75 -10.95 -8.24
C TYR A 237 -6.02 -11.97 -9.34
N ARG A 238 -6.49 -11.53 -10.52
CA ARG A 238 -6.63 -12.38 -11.71
C ARG A 238 -5.30 -12.79 -12.35
N CYS A 239 -4.18 -12.18 -11.96
CA CYS A 239 -2.86 -12.70 -12.29
C CYS A 239 -2.56 -14.05 -11.62
N ILE A 240 -3.25 -14.37 -10.51
CA ILE A 240 -3.16 -15.68 -9.86
C ILE A 240 -4.08 -16.63 -10.63
N THR A 241 -3.49 -17.67 -11.21
CA THR A 241 -4.22 -18.69 -11.96
C THR A 241 -4.03 -20.05 -11.27
N PRO A 242 -4.82 -21.08 -11.65
CA PRO A 242 -4.54 -22.45 -11.22
C PRO A 242 -3.12 -22.92 -11.60
N HIS A 243 -2.59 -22.40 -12.71
CA HIS A 243 -1.28 -22.72 -13.27
C HIS A 243 -0.26 -21.61 -12.99
N ASP A 244 0.58 -21.28 -13.96
CA ASP A 244 1.54 -20.21 -13.87
C ASP A 244 0.86 -18.83 -13.78
N PRO A 245 1.45 -17.89 -13.03
CA PRO A 245 0.92 -16.53 -12.95
C PRO A 245 0.99 -15.86 -14.32
N GLN A 246 -0.05 -15.09 -14.65
CA GLN A 246 -0.09 -14.28 -15.89
C GLN A 246 0.23 -12.80 -15.62
N SER A 247 0.53 -12.04 -16.67
CA SER A 247 0.72 -10.59 -16.56
C SER A 247 -0.59 -9.86 -16.22
N ILE A 248 -0.51 -8.64 -15.69
CA ILE A 248 -1.72 -7.80 -15.49
C ILE A 248 -2.37 -7.48 -16.83
N ARG A 249 -1.56 -7.22 -17.88
CA ARG A 249 -2.05 -7.03 -19.24
C ARG A 249 -2.93 -8.20 -19.67
N ASP A 250 -2.44 -9.43 -19.55
CA ASP A 250 -3.16 -10.61 -20.04
C ASP A 250 -4.40 -10.89 -19.18
N ALA A 251 -4.35 -10.65 -17.87
CA ALA A 251 -5.52 -10.74 -17.01
C ALA A 251 -6.64 -9.76 -17.45
N VAL A 252 -6.29 -8.52 -17.81
CA VAL A 252 -7.25 -7.49 -18.22
C VAL A 252 -7.72 -7.67 -19.66
N HIS A 253 -6.80 -7.89 -20.60
CA HIS A 253 -7.05 -7.89 -22.05
C HIS A 253 -7.38 -9.27 -22.62
N GLY A 254 -7.15 -10.36 -21.90
CA GLY A 254 -7.54 -11.70 -22.33
C GLY A 254 -9.06 -11.86 -22.50
N ASP A 255 -9.84 -11.07 -21.75
CA ASP A 255 -11.28 -10.90 -21.94
C ASP A 255 -11.72 -9.52 -21.39
N LEU A 256 -11.78 -8.52 -22.27
CA LEU A 256 -12.15 -7.15 -21.89
C LEU A 256 -13.58 -7.04 -21.37
N LYS A 257 -14.51 -7.87 -21.85
CA LYS A 257 -15.91 -7.81 -21.43
C LYS A 257 -16.05 -8.32 -19.99
N ARG A 258 -15.39 -9.44 -19.68
CA ARG A 258 -15.29 -9.95 -18.31
C ARG A 258 -14.59 -8.95 -17.40
N SER A 259 -13.49 -8.36 -17.84
CA SER A 259 -12.76 -7.35 -17.08
C SER A 259 -13.62 -6.12 -16.78
N GLN A 260 -14.34 -5.59 -17.76
CA GLN A 260 -15.28 -4.48 -17.58
C GLN A 260 -16.38 -4.83 -16.56
N THR A 261 -16.92 -6.06 -16.65
CA THR A 261 -17.99 -6.52 -15.74
C THR A 261 -17.52 -6.56 -14.28
N ILE A 262 -16.32 -7.09 -14.03
CA ILE A 262 -15.73 -7.11 -12.68
C ILE A 262 -15.46 -5.69 -12.20
N TYR A 263 -14.86 -4.86 -13.06
CA TYR A 263 -14.51 -3.48 -12.72
C TYR A 263 -15.73 -2.65 -12.34
N ASP A 264 -16.79 -2.68 -13.17
CA ASP A 264 -18.02 -1.94 -12.92
C ASP A 264 -18.75 -2.43 -11.66
N HIS A 265 -18.66 -3.73 -11.38
CA HIS A 265 -19.25 -4.30 -10.17
C HIS A 265 -18.55 -3.80 -8.91
N VAL A 266 -17.22 -3.78 -8.88
CA VAL A 266 -16.45 -3.27 -7.73
C VAL A 266 -16.64 -1.76 -7.58
N ASP A 267 -16.71 -1.02 -8.70
CA ASP A 267 -17.07 0.39 -8.68
C ASP A 267 -18.47 0.63 -8.11
N ALA A 268 -19.44 -0.23 -8.45
CA ALA A 268 -20.80 -0.16 -7.91
C ALA A 268 -20.84 -0.45 -6.40
N ILE A 269 -20.02 -1.38 -5.90
CA ILE A 269 -19.85 -1.61 -4.46
C ILE A 269 -19.34 -0.34 -3.78
N ALA A 270 -18.27 0.27 -4.28
CA ALA A 270 -17.72 1.50 -3.69
C ALA A 270 -18.77 2.63 -3.66
N ARG A 271 -19.55 2.79 -4.74
CA ARG A 271 -20.66 3.77 -4.78
C ARG A 271 -21.76 3.44 -3.76
N LYS A 272 -22.12 2.17 -3.60
CA LYS A 272 -23.10 1.73 -2.59
C LYS A 272 -22.64 2.00 -1.17
N LEU A 273 -21.32 2.04 -0.92
CA LEU A 273 -20.72 2.41 0.35
C LEU A 273 -20.65 3.93 0.59
N GLY A 274 -20.82 4.75 -0.46
CA GLY A 274 -20.82 6.22 -0.37
C GLY A 274 -19.82 6.93 -1.27
N ALA A 275 -19.10 6.23 -2.15
CA ALA A 275 -18.17 6.87 -3.09
C ALA A 275 -18.89 7.75 -4.12
N ASP A 276 -18.34 8.93 -4.39
CA ASP A 276 -18.73 9.73 -5.55
C ASP A 276 -18.16 9.09 -6.83
N PRO A 277 -18.93 8.96 -7.93
CA PRO A 277 -18.41 8.52 -9.22
C PRO A 277 -17.14 9.27 -9.69
N GLN A 278 -16.96 10.53 -9.29
CA GLN A 278 -15.80 11.35 -9.64
C GLN A 278 -14.50 10.91 -8.92
N ASP A 279 -14.62 10.21 -7.79
CA ASP A 279 -13.47 9.63 -7.08
C ASP A 279 -12.92 8.40 -7.83
N GLN A 280 -13.69 7.84 -8.77
CA GLN A 280 -13.39 6.60 -9.47
C GLN A 280 -12.69 6.83 -10.81
N VAL A 281 -11.94 5.82 -11.24
CA VAL A 281 -11.25 5.85 -12.54
C VAL A 281 -12.07 5.07 -13.56
N PRO A 282 -12.46 5.67 -14.70
CA PRO A 282 -13.18 4.94 -15.74
C PRO A 282 -12.40 3.71 -16.23
N PHE A 283 -13.09 2.59 -16.45
CA PHE A 283 -12.46 1.35 -16.93
C PHE A 283 -11.62 1.58 -18.20
N ALA A 284 -12.11 2.36 -19.17
CA ALA A 284 -11.36 2.62 -20.41
C ALA A 284 -9.96 3.22 -20.14
N LYS A 285 -9.81 4.07 -19.11
CA LYS A 285 -8.51 4.61 -18.70
C LYS A 285 -7.63 3.50 -18.08
N TYR A 286 -8.21 2.66 -17.23
CA TYR A 286 -7.50 1.53 -16.64
C TYR A 286 -7.07 0.50 -17.68
N ALA A 287 -7.98 0.07 -18.56
CA ALA A 287 -7.71 -0.88 -19.64
C ALA A 287 -6.57 -0.38 -20.55
N LYS A 288 -6.56 0.92 -20.88
CA LYS A 288 -5.47 1.52 -21.66
C LYS A 288 -4.14 1.47 -20.90
N ALA A 289 -4.13 1.82 -19.62
CA ALA A 289 -2.92 1.74 -18.79
C ALA A 289 -2.41 0.29 -18.68
N ALA A 290 -3.31 -0.69 -18.58
CA ALA A 290 -3.00 -2.11 -18.43
C ALA A 290 -2.23 -2.71 -19.62
N GLU A 291 -2.29 -2.11 -20.83
CA GLU A 291 -1.50 -2.54 -22.00
C GLU A 291 0.01 -2.60 -21.69
N SER A 292 0.49 -1.70 -20.83
CA SER A 292 1.90 -1.58 -20.45
C SER A 292 2.31 -2.47 -19.26
N LEU A 293 1.36 -3.16 -18.62
CA LEU A 293 1.60 -3.91 -17.39
C LEU A 293 1.98 -5.37 -17.68
N LEU A 294 3.17 -5.56 -18.23
CA LEU A 294 3.68 -6.84 -18.77
C LEU A 294 4.15 -7.84 -17.70
N LYS A 295 4.17 -7.44 -16.43
CA LYS A 295 4.60 -8.31 -15.32
C LYS A 295 3.39 -8.81 -14.52
N PRO A 296 3.47 -10.01 -13.90
CA PRO A 296 2.48 -10.42 -12.91
C PRO A 296 2.46 -9.46 -11.72
N SER A 297 1.29 -9.37 -11.08
CA SER A 297 1.10 -8.54 -9.88
C SER A 297 2.02 -8.95 -8.72
N SER A 298 2.21 -8.06 -7.75
CA SER A 298 2.96 -8.38 -6.52
C SER A 298 2.36 -9.58 -5.78
N ALA A 299 1.03 -9.67 -5.70
CA ALA A 299 0.32 -10.79 -5.09
C ALA A 299 0.61 -12.11 -5.83
N ALA A 300 0.48 -12.12 -7.17
CA ALA A 300 0.75 -13.31 -7.97
C ALA A 300 2.20 -13.77 -7.87
N ARG A 301 3.16 -12.84 -7.89
CA ARG A 301 4.58 -13.17 -7.68
C ARG A 301 4.84 -13.74 -6.29
N ALA A 302 4.23 -13.16 -5.25
CA ALA A 302 4.38 -13.64 -3.88
C ALA A 302 3.85 -15.07 -3.73
N VAL A 303 2.64 -15.35 -4.24
CA VAL A 303 2.05 -16.70 -4.25
C VAL A 303 2.92 -17.68 -5.03
N ALA A 304 3.38 -17.32 -6.23
CA ALA A 304 4.26 -18.17 -7.04
C ALA A 304 5.60 -18.46 -6.36
N SER A 305 6.13 -17.50 -5.59
CA SER A 305 7.33 -17.66 -4.75
C SER A 305 7.07 -18.40 -3.43
N GLY A 306 5.85 -18.88 -3.18
CA GLY A 306 5.50 -19.67 -1.99
C GLY A 306 5.24 -18.84 -0.74
N ALA A 307 4.83 -17.57 -0.86
CA ALA A 307 4.39 -16.81 0.28
C ALA A 307 3.17 -17.48 0.95
N PRO A 308 3.20 -17.75 2.27
CA PRO A 308 2.07 -18.39 2.95
C PRO A 308 0.86 -17.47 3.12
N PHE A 309 1.10 -16.15 3.07
CA PHE A 309 0.10 -15.12 3.22
C PHE A 309 0.36 -13.97 2.25
N ILE A 310 -0.71 -13.35 1.77
CA ILE A 310 -0.69 -12.11 0.99
C ILE A 310 -1.80 -11.19 1.50
N GLU A 311 -1.79 -9.93 1.08
CA GLU A 311 -2.95 -9.04 1.25
C GLU A 311 -4.16 -9.61 0.49
N ARG A 312 -5.34 -9.68 1.11
CA ARG A 312 -6.55 -10.29 0.55
C ARG A 312 -7.67 -9.28 0.30
N VAL A 313 -7.39 -8.24 -0.49
CA VAL A 313 -8.41 -7.27 -0.93
C VAL A 313 -9.50 -7.94 -1.79
N ASP A 314 -9.17 -9.02 -2.51
CA ASP A 314 -10.14 -9.89 -3.19
C ASP A 314 -11.18 -10.46 -2.21
N LEU A 315 -10.72 -11.03 -1.09
CA LEU A 315 -11.59 -11.58 -0.06
C LEU A 315 -12.36 -10.48 0.66
N LEU A 316 -11.71 -9.35 0.97
CA LEU A 316 -12.37 -8.19 1.57
C LEU A 316 -13.58 -7.73 0.74
N VAL A 317 -13.38 -7.52 -0.56
CA VAL A 317 -14.46 -7.06 -1.44
C VAL A 317 -15.53 -8.13 -1.64
N LYS A 318 -15.17 -9.42 -1.64
CA LYS A 318 -16.14 -10.53 -1.59
C LYS A 318 -17.01 -10.46 -0.34
N LEU A 319 -16.42 -10.36 0.85
CA LEU A 319 -17.18 -10.30 2.10
C LEU A 319 -18.15 -9.12 2.12
N ILE A 320 -17.68 -7.95 1.66
CA ILE A 320 -18.52 -6.75 1.53
C ILE A 320 -19.66 -6.99 0.53
N SER A 321 -19.38 -7.55 -0.65
CA SER A 321 -20.40 -7.74 -1.70
C SER A 321 -21.50 -8.70 -1.25
N HIS A 322 -21.14 -9.77 -0.55
CA HIS A 322 -22.09 -10.73 0.04
C HIS A 322 -22.94 -10.08 1.13
N GLN A 323 -22.33 -9.33 2.07
CA GLN A 323 -23.08 -8.62 3.13
C GLN A 323 -23.96 -7.49 2.59
N LEU A 324 -23.63 -6.91 1.43
CA LEU A 324 -24.48 -5.95 0.71
C LEU A 324 -25.55 -6.61 -0.17
N GLY A 325 -25.63 -7.95 -0.22
CA GLY A 325 -26.60 -8.70 -1.03
C GLY A 325 -26.36 -8.59 -2.54
N VAL A 326 -25.14 -8.31 -2.97
CA VAL A 326 -24.73 -8.15 -4.38
C VAL A 326 -23.49 -8.99 -4.70
N PRO A 327 -23.52 -10.32 -4.52
CA PRO A 327 -22.37 -11.17 -4.80
C PRO A 327 -22.00 -11.17 -6.29
N ASN A 328 -20.78 -11.61 -6.60
CA ASN A 328 -20.29 -11.73 -7.98
C ASN A 328 -19.48 -13.01 -8.18
N ALA A 329 -19.98 -13.88 -9.05
CA ALA A 329 -19.41 -15.20 -9.30
C ALA A 329 -17.98 -15.18 -9.90
N GLU A 330 -17.55 -14.07 -10.50
CA GLU A 330 -16.17 -13.92 -10.97
C GLU A 330 -15.21 -13.59 -9.83
N ILE A 331 -15.66 -12.75 -8.88
CA ILE A 331 -14.89 -12.43 -7.68
C ILE A 331 -14.81 -13.67 -6.78
N ASP A 332 -15.91 -14.39 -6.60
CA ASP A 332 -15.95 -15.62 -5.81
C ASP A 332 -14.95 -16.67 -6.34
N ARG A 333 -14.95 -16.93 -7.64
CA ARG A 333 -13.98 -17.84 -8.29
C ARG A 333 -12.53 -17.34 -8.17
N THR A 334 -12.31 -16.02 -8.22
CA THR A 334 -10.97 -15.45 -8.03
C THR A 334 -10.47 -15.74 -6.62
N VAL A 335 -11.31 -15.51 -5.60
CA VAL A 335 -11.02 -15.80 -4.20
C VAL A 335 -10.73 -17.29 -4.00
N GLU A 336 -11.57 -18.17 -4.54
CA GLU A 336 -11.37 -19.63 -4.48
C GLU A 336 -10.02 -20.05 -5.09
N THR A 337 -9.66 -19.47 -6.24
CA THR A 337 -8.36 -19.74 -6.88
C THR A 337 -7.21 -19.28 -5.97
N VAL A 338 -7.32 -18.09 -5.37
CA VAL A 338 -6.29 -17.57 -4.45
C VAL A 338 -6.14 -18.47 -3.22
N ASP A 339 -7.26 -18.90 -2.62
CA ASP A 339 -7.26 -19.80 -1.46
C ASP A 339 -6.60 -21.14 -1.78
N LEU A 340 -6.94 -21.75 -2.93
CA LEU A 340 -6.32 -22.98 -3.40
C LEU A 340 -4.80 -22.82 -3.54
N LYS A 341 -4.32 -21.76 -4.21
CA LYS A 341 -2.88 -21.55 -4.42
C LYS A 341 -2.12 -21.28 -3.13
N LEU A 342 -2.73 -20.60 -2.15
CA LEU A 342 -2.12 -20.41 -0.83
C LEU A 342 -2.02 -21.73 -0.06
N ASN A 343 -3.04 -22.60 -0.18
CA ASN A 343 -3.10 -23.89 0.51
C ASN A 343 -2.20 -24.99 -0.10
N GLU A 344 -2.05 -25.03 -1.43
CA GLU A 344 -1.23 -26.03 -2.15
C GLU A 344 0.20 -26.16 -1.59
N LYS A 345 0.79 -25.05 -1.16
CA LYS A 345 2.18 -24.99 -0.68
C LYS A 345 2.31 -25.31 0.82
N ILE A 346 1.24 -25.18 1.60
CA ILE A 346 1.20 -25.60 3.01
C ILE A 346 1.30 -27.14 3.09
N VAL A 347 0.65 -27.85 2.17
CA VAL A 347 0.67 -29.32 2.10
C VAL A 347 2.05 -29.87 1.70
N GLN A 348 2.78 -29.19 0.80
CA GLN A 348 4.14 -29.61 0.41
C GLN A 348 5.20 -29.42 1.52
N GLY A 349 4.93 -28.55 2.50
CA GLY A 349 5.80 -28.37 3.68
C GLY A 349 5.54 -29.37 4.82
N GLY A 350 4.47 -30.16 4.75
CA GLY A 350 4.05 -31.11 5.78
C GLY A 350 4.53 -32.55 5.59
N SER A 351 5.15 -32.88 4.45
CA SER A 351 5.61 -34.24 4.11
C SER A 351 7.13 -34.44 4.23
N GLY A 352 7.82 -33.59 5.01
CA GLY A 352 9.27 -33.61 5.21
C GLY A 352 9.73 -34.02 6.62
N ALA A 353 8.92 -34.78 7.35
CA ALA A 353 9.30 -35.35 8.64
C ALA A 353 8.75 -36.78 8.78
N GLN A 354 9.46 -37.74 8.17
CA GLN A 354 9.64 -39.09 8.69
C GLN A 354 11.11 -39.44 8.58
#